data_AF-A0A9X5CDB8-F1
#
_entry.id   AF-A0A9X5CDB8-F1
#
_cell.length_a   1.000
_cell.length_b   1.000
_cell.length_c   1.000
_cell.angle_alpha   90.00
_cell.angle_beta   90.00
_cell.angle_gamma   90.00
#
_symmetry.space_group_name_H-M   'P 1'
#
loop_
_entity.id
_entity.type
_entity.pdbx_description
1 polymer ?
#
loop_
_entity_poly.entity_id
_entity_poly.type
_entity_poly.pdbx_seq_one_letter_code
_entity_poly.pdbx_strand_id
1 'polypeptide(L)'
;MGKIFNVSGDCKPNLHYMVDISERLRKIKELVDRGEYFSIHRARQYGKTTTLRALKRYLQEEYIVLSLDFQKLDAAKFENGNMFSLAFASYFIRLLRRECADRTGVVSETQ
;
A
#
# COMPACT_ATOMS: atom_id res chain seq x y z
N MET A 1 3.90 -28.31 7.22
CA MET A 1 4.45 -27.39 8.24
C MET A 1 3.30 -26.53 8.75
N GLY A 2 3.09 -26.42 10.06
CA GLY A 2 1.98 -25.62 10.64
C GLY A 2 2.24 -24.11 10.55
N LYS A 3 1.18 -23.30 10.71
CA LYS A 3 1.31 -21.83 10.79
C LYS A 3 2.06 -21.41 12.06
N ILE A 4 2.75 -20.26 12.01
CA ILE A 4 3.49 -19.69 13.15
C ILE A 4 2.94 -18.33 13.57
N PHE A 5 3.17 -17.94 14.82
CA PHE A 5 2.91 -16.57 15.27
C PHE A 5 4.04 -15.66 14.80
N ASN A 6 3.68 -14.51 14.23
CA ASN A 6 4.65 -13.51 13.78
C ASN A 6 4.46 -12.20 14.55
N VAL A 7 5.54 -11.76 15.19
CA VAL A 7 5.57 -10.52 15.98
C VAL A 7 6.35 -9.40 15.28
N SER A 8 6.98 -9.68 14.13
CA SER A 8 7.89 -8.75 13.44
C SER A 8 7.45 -8.54 11.99
N GLY A 9 7.46 -7.30 11.50
CA GLY A 9 7.14 -7.03 10.09
C GLY A 9 5.69 -7.36 9.72
N ASP A 10 5.43 -7.65 8.44
CA ASP A 10 4.09 -7.96 7.95
C ASP A 10 3.75 -9.45 8.07
N CYS A 11 2.46 -9.75 8.20
CA CYS A 11 2.00 -11.11 8.28
C CYS A 11 1.65 -11.68 6.91
N LYS A 12 2.11 -12.91 6.63
CA LYS A 12 1.88 -13.63 5.38
C LYS A 12 0.80 -14.70 5.60
N PRO A 13 -0.36 -14.66 4.91
CA PRO A 13 -1.49 -15.57 5.17
C PRO A 13 -1.16 -17.06 5.09
N ASN A 14 -0.22 -17.42 4.20
CA ASN A 14 0.21 -18.80 3.98
C ASN A 14 1.18 -19.33 5.05
N LEU A 15 1.76 -18.44 5.87
CA LEU A 15 2.79 -18.80 6.84
C LEU A 15 2.37 -18.48 8.28
N HIS A 16 1.61 -17.41 8.49
CA HIS A 16 1.35 -16.86 9.82
C HIS A 16 -0.12 -17.02 10.23
N TYR A 17 -0.35 -17.15 11.54
CA TYR A 17 -1.69 -16.97 12.09
C TYR A 17 -2.17 -15.55 11.83
N MET A 18 -3.38 -15.44 11.28
CA MET A 18 -4.00 -14.19 10.87
C MET A 18 -5.41 -14.15 11.44
N VAL A 19 -5.76 -13.01 12.02
CA VAL A 19 -7.15 -12.70 12.34
C VAL A 19 -7.86 -12.35 11.05
N ASP A 20 -9.13 -12.72 10.93
CA ASP A 20 -9.95 -12.27 9.82
C ASP A 20 -10.18 -10.75 9.90
N ILE A 21 -9.82 -10.06 8.82
CA ILE A 21 -9.95 -8.60 8.68
C ILE A 21 -10.93 -8.21 7.58
N SER A 22 -11.67 -9.16 7.01
CA SER A 22 -12.56 -8.95 5.85
C SER A 22 -13.61 -7.86 6.11
N GLU A 23 -14.25 -7.89 7.29
CA GLU A 23 -15.20 -6.85 7.72
C GLU A 23 -14.58 -5.44 7.76
N ARG A 24 -13.32 -5.35 8.22
CA ARG A 24 -12.62 -4.07 8.28
C ARG A 24 -12.29 -3.56 6.87
N LEU A 25 -11.90 -4.46 5.96
CA LEU A 25 -11.63 -4.10 4.56
C LEU A 25 -12.90 -3.61 3.85
N ARG A 26 -14.04 -4.26 4.09
CA ARG A 26 -15.33 -3.84 3.52
C ARG A 26 -15.71 -2.42 3.95
N LYS A 27 -15.62 -2.12 5.26
CA LYS A 27 -15.88 -0.78 5.79
C LYS A 27 -14.94 0.28 5.21
N ILE A 28 -13.67 -0.06 4.99
CA ILE A 28 -12.73 0.85 4.35
C ILE A 28 -13.09 1.06 2.87
N LYS A 29 -13.50 0.02 2.14
CA LYS A 29 -13.98 0.15 0.77
C LYS A 29 -15.18 1.08 0.68
N GLU A 30 -16.15 0.99 1.58
CA GLU A 30 -17.29 1.92 1.62
C GLU A 30 -16.88 3.39 1.79
N LEU A 31 -15.77 3.67 2.48
CA LEU A 31 -15.20 5.02 2.56
C LEU A 31 -14.56 5.42 1.22
N VAL A 32 -13.79 4.51 0.61
CA VAL A 32 -13.14 4.72 -0.70
C VAL A 32 -14.17 4.97 -1.81
N ASP A 33 -15.23 4.17 -1.86
CA ASP A 33 -16.32 4.27 -2.84
C ASP A 33 -17.03 5.63 -2.72
N ARG A 34 -17.08 6.21 -1.51
CA ARG A 34 -17.63 7.55 -1.25
C ARG A 34 -16.64 8.70 -1.47
N GLY A 35 -15.38 8.40 -1.83
CA GLY A 35 -14.32 9.39 -1.98
C GLY A 35 -13.83 10.01 -0.67
N GLU A 36 -14.09 9.35 0.46
CA GLU A 36 -13.68 9.82 1.78
C GLU A 36 -12.21 9.49 2.07
N TYR A 37 -11.56 10.34 2.86
CA TYR A 37 -10.22 10.10 3.37
C TYR A 37 -10.28 9.46 4.75
N PHE A 38 -9.42 8.46 4.99
CA PHE A 38 -9.28 7.83 6.30
C PHE A 38 -7.82 7.73 6.74
N SER A 39 -7.60 7.65 8.05
CA SER A 39 -6.27 7.48 8.63
C SER A 39 -6.22 6.25 9.55
N ILE A 40 -5.07 5.57 9.59
CA ILE A 40 -4.83 4.44 10.48
C ILE A 40 -3.70 4.81 11.45
N HIS A 41 -4.08 5.28 12.64
CA HIS A 41 -3.13 5.62 13.71
C HIS A 41 -3.11 4.54 14.80
N ARG A 42 -2.02 3.77 14.88
CA ARG A 42 -1.79 2.73 15.92
C ARG A 42 -0.30 2.57 16.22
N ALA A 43 0.04 2.04 17.41
CA ALA A 43 1.42 1.72 17.79
C ALA A 43 2.06 0.63 16.90
N ARG A 44 3.37 0.41 17.03
CA ARG A 44 4.13 -0.61 16.26
C ARG A 44 3.51 -2.01 16.47
N GLN A 45 3.60 -2.88 15.46
CA GLN A 45 3.12 -4.28 15.49
C GLN A 45 1.59 -4.49 15.50
N TYR A 46 0.77 -3.43 15.41
CA TYR A 46 -0.70 -3.55 15.28
C TYR A 46 -1.20 -3.96 13.88
N GLY A 47 -0.35 -4.54 13.04
CA GLY A 47 -0.75 -5.02 11.71
C GLY A 47 -1.16 -3.94 10.70
N LYS A 48 -0.71 -2.68 10.88
CA LYS A 48 -1.01 -1.57 9.94
C LYS A 48 -0.55 -1.89 8.52
N THR A 49 0.71 -2.27 8.36
CA THR A 49 1.29 -2.65 7.05
C THR A 49 0.58 -3.86 6.46
N THR A 50 0.27 -4.87 7.28
CA THR A 50 -0.51 -6.04 6.87
C THR A 50 -1.89 -5.64 6.35
N THR A 51 -2.58 -4.74 7.06
CA THR A 51 -3.91 -4.24 6.67
C THR A 51 -3.85 -3.46 5.36
N LEU A 52 -2.87 -2.56 5.20
CA LEU A 52 -2.70 -1.80 3.94
C LEU A 52 -2.38 -2.71 2.75
N ARG A 53 -1.55 -3.76 2.94
CA ARG A 53 -1.27 -4.76 1.89
C ARG A 53 -2.51 -5.56 1.51
N ALA A 54 -3.30 -5.98 2.52
CA ALA A 54 -4.55 -6.69 2.28
C ALA A 54 -5.57 -5.78 1.57
N LEU A 55 -5.66 -4.50 1.97
CA LEU A 55 -6.53 -3.52 1.34
C LEU A 55 -6.14 -3.25 -0.12
N LYS A 56 -4.84 -3.13 -0.43
CA LYS A 56 -4.36 -3.02 -1.82
C LYS A 56 -4.90 -4.18 -2.66
N ARG A 57 -4.74 -5.42 -2.18
CA ARG A 57 -5.23 -6.61 -2.89
C ARG A 57 -6.75 -6.64 -3.02
N TYR A 58 -7.45 -6.18 -1.98
CA TYR A 58 -8.91 -6.15 -1.95
C TYR A 58 -9.49 -5.16 -2.96
N LEU A 59 -8.83 -4.01 -3.16
CA LEU A 59 -9.29 -2.95 -4.06
C LEU A 59 -8.76 -3.07 -5.49
N GLN A 60 -7.74 -3.90 -5.75
CA GLN A 60 -7.02 -3.87 -7.03
C GLN A 60 -7.88 -4.23 -8.25
N GLU A 61 -8.95 -5.01 -8.08
CA GLU A 61 -9.84 -5.39 -9.18
C GLU A 61 -10.66 -4.21 -9.70
N GLU A 62 -11.05 -3.30 -8.79
CA GLU A 62 -11.91 -2.14 -9.10
C GLU A 62 -11.12 -0.83 -9.23
N TYR A 63 -9.97 -0.71 -8.55
CA TYR A 63 -9.21 0.52 -8.41
C TYR A 63 -7.73 0.35 -8.76
N ILE A 64 -7.13 1.38 -9.34
CA ILE A 64 -5.66 1.51 -9.39
C ILE A 64 -5.17 2.00 -8.02
N VAL A 65 -4.53 1.11 -7.27
CA VAL A 65 -4.03 1.41 -5.93
C VAL A 65 -2.54 1.75 -5.98
N LEU A 66 -2.19 3.01 -5.76
CA LEU A 66 -0.80 3.48 -5.72
C LEU A 66 -0.28 3.49 -4.28
N SER A 67 0.78 2.70 -4.01
CA SER A 67 1.45 2.68 -2.71
C SER A 67 2.56 3.73 -2.65
N LEU A 68 2.27 4.87 -2.03
CA LEU A 68 3.22 5.96 -1.83
C LEU A 68 3.86 5.89 -0.44
N ASP A 69 5.17 6.13 -0.38
CA ASP A 69 5.92 6.25 0.86
C ASP A 69 6.78 7.52 0.81
N PHE A 70 6.36 8.53 1.57
CA PHE A 70 7.04 9.82 1.62
C PHE A 70 8.41 9.75 2.29
N GLN A 71 8.69 8.71 3.09
CA GLN A 71 10.02 8.50 3.66
C GLN A 71 11.08 8.19 2.58
N LYS A 72 10.65 7.81 1.38
CA LYS A 72 11.52 7.60 0.22
C LYS A 72 11.86 8.89 -0.53
N LEU A 73 11.19 9.99 -0.21
CA LEU A 73 11.56 11.30 -0.72
C LEU A 73 12.61 11.89 0.22
N ASP A 74 13.73 12.31 -0.35
CA ASP A 74 14.82 12.94 0.40
C ASP A 74 14.36 14.26 1.05
N ALA A 75 14.93 14.62 2.20
CA ALA A 75 14.58 15.82 2.96
C ALA A 75 14.72 17.11 2.12
N ALA A 76 15.74 17.18 1.26
CA ALA A 76 15.93 18.30 0.33
C ALA A 76 14.72 18.52 -0.60
N LYS A 77 13.96 17.46 -0.91
CA LYS A 77 12.77 17.56 -1.76
C LYS A 77 11.56 18.20 -1.05
N PHE A 78 11.66 18.49 0.24
CA PHE A 78 10.64 19.18 1.02
C PHE A 78 11.01 20.63 1.35
N GLU A 79 12.14 21.13 0.86
CA GLU A 79 12.65 22.47 1.16
C GLU A 79 11.73 23.58 0.62
N ASN A 80 11.14 23.38 -0.57
CA ASN A 80 10.11 24.28 -1.10
C ASN A 80 9.02 23.53 -1.87
N GLY A 81 7.87 24.20 -2.01
CA GLY A 81 6.68 23.61 -2.63
C GLY A 81 6.87 23.20 -4.11
N ASN A 82 7.70 23.93 -4.86
CA ASN A 82 7.97 23.62 -6.27
C ASN A 82 8.81 22.34 -6.41
N MET A 83 9.88 22.22 -5.62
CA MET A 83 10.73 21.03 -5.57
C MET A 83 9.93 19.81 -5.12
N PHE A 84 9.10 19.96 -4.09
CA PHE A 84 8.21 18.89 -3.64
C PHE A 84 7.23 18.47 -4.75
N SER A 85 6.57 19.43 -5.39
CA SER A 85 5.58 19.15 -6.44
C SER A 85 6.21 18.40 -7.62
N LEU A 86 7.39 18.84 -8.08
CA LEU A 86 8.13 18.18 -9.16
C LEU A 86 8.60 16.77 -8.76
N ALA A 87 9.12 16.62 -7.55
CA ALA A 87 9.54 15.33 -7.02
C ALA A 87 8.37 14.35 -6.86
N PHE A 88 7.26 14.82 -6.29
CA PHE A 88 6.04 14.06 -6.11
C PHE A 88 5.45 13.65 -7.46
N ALA A 89 5.29 14.57 -8.42
CA ALA A 89 4.75 14.27 -9.74
C ALA A 89 5.60 13.21 -10.46
N SER A 90 6.93 13.36 -10.44
CA SER A 90 7.84 12.38 -11.02
C SER A 90 7.73 11.01 -10.34
N TYR A 91 7.63 10.98 -9.01
CA TYR A 91 7.48 9.75 -8.25
C TYR A 91 6.13 9.07 -8.50
N PHE A 92 5.06 9.86 -8.55
CA PHE A 92 3.69 9.43 -8.84
C PHE A 92 3.58 8.80 -10.23
N ILE A 93 4.09 9.49 -11.26
CA ILE A 93 4.09 8.97 -12.65
C ILE A 93 4.86 7.64 -12.72
N ARG A 94 6.00 7.54 -12.04
CA ARG A 94 6.78 6.29 -12.00
C ARG A 94 5.98 5.14 -11.39
N LEU A 95 5.27 5.39 -10.28
CA LEU A 95 4.43 4.38 -9.64
C LEU A 95 3.23 4.00 -10.51
N LEU A 96 2.57 4.98 -11.12
CA LEU A 96 1.44 4.75 -12.00
C LEU A 96 1.83 3.86 -13.18
N ARG A 97 2.96 4.15 -13.83
CA ARG A 97 3.48 3.31 -14.93
C ARG A 97 3.75 1.88 -14.48
N ARG A 98 4.34 1.69 -13.30
CA ARG A 98 4.61 0.36 -12.75
C ARG A 98 3.33 -0.43 -12.48
N GLU A 99 2.36 0.17 -11.80
CA GLU A 99 1.10 -0.52 -11.47
C GLU A 99 0.27 -0.82 -12.73
N CYS A 100 0.32 0.03 -13.76
CA CYS A 100 -0.30 -0.27 -15.05
C CYS A 100 0.43 -1.39 -15.79
N ALA A 101 1.77 -1.40 -15.80
CA ALA A 101 2.56 -2.46 -16.42
C ALA A 101 2.28 -3.83 -15.79
N ASP A 102 2.25 -3.89 -14.45
CA ASP A 102 1.94 -5.10 -13.66
C ASP A 102 0.54 -5.66 -13.99
N ARG A 103 -0.43 -4.81 -14.37
CA ARG A 103 -1.78 -5.25 -14.81
C ARG A 103 -1.83 -5.75 -16.25
N THR A 104 -1.01 -5.18 -17.13
CA THR A 104 -0.98 -5.54 -18.57
C THR A 104 -0.17 -6.80 -18.87
N GLY A 105 0.42 -7.46 -17.86
CA GLY A 105 1.17 -8.70 -18.04
C GLY A 105 2.52 -8.53 -18.73
N VAL A 106 3.01 -7.30 -18.89
CA VAL A 106 4.37 -7.05 -19.37
C VAL A 106 5.34 -7.22 -18.20
N VAL A 107 5.57 -8.48 -17.84
CA VAL A 107 6.69 -8.85 -16.97
C VAL A 107 7.96 -8.61 -17.77
N SER A 108 8.56 -7.44 -17.65
CA SER A 108 9.98 -7.31 -17.96
C SER A 108 10.73 -7.97 -16.81
N GLU A 109 11.01 -9.26 -16.97
CA GLU A 109 12.13 -9.89 -16.30
C GLU A 109 13.36 -9.04 -16.59
N THR A 110 13.97 -8.49 -15.55
CA THR A 110 15.40 -8.20 -15.61
C THR A 110 15.99 -8.52 -14.25
N GLN A 111 16.96 -9.42 -14.33
CA GLN A 111 17.79 -9.98 -13.28
C GLN A 111 18.54 -8.91 -12.49
#